data_AF-A0A952WHF8-F1
#
_entry.id   AF-A0A952WHF8-F1
#
_cell.length_a   1.000
_cell.length_b   1.000
_cell.length_c   1.000
_cell.angle_alpha   90.00
_cell.angle_beta   90.00
_cell.angle_gamma   90.00
#
_symmetry.space_group_name_H-M   'P 1'
#
loop_
_entity.id
_entity.type
_entity.pdbx_description
1 polymer ?
#
loop_
_entity_poly.entity_id
_entity_poly.type
_entity_poly.pdbx_seq_one_letter_code
_entity_poly.pdbx_strand_id
1 'polypeptide(L)'
;MCFVKGLVRYGLIAGLVAGAGLVIAGPDRALALVTQTRDSINCQIDKHVKDPVALRAQLRKLEAQYPARIADVRGDLAELRTQISQLNRDHDVNQRAMELASADLTSLKGMLAKAESLRSTTNGMLTSGNDSSAPVFAVRFAGETLGIDQAYAKVNTVEQHAAAFGQRVSDIDRDLGYLSQQEGRLSTLLDQLETEQSQFQSQLWQLDRQVDAIARNDRMIDMMSKRQATIDKHSRYRAESLDQVNARVSDIRARQEAQLEALSRTTTENGYENRARIDLDARAGAVRFTAPVKAKPSVIEVKPEDVKTPPASSGNSANSGASPSSFALNGH
;
A
#
# COMPACT_ATOMS: atom_id res chain seq x y z
N MET A 1 1.08 -27.41 37.26
CA MET A 1 0.11 -27.65 36.17
C MET A 1 -0.24 -26.33 35.47
N CYS A 2 0.62 -25.81 34.59
CA CYS A 2 0.40 -24.50 33.94
C CYS A 2 0.39 -24.57 32.39
N PHE A 3 1.17 -25.47 31.79
CA PHE A 3 1.31 -25.60 30.33
C PHE A 3 -0.01 -25.81 29.55
N VAL A 4 -1.01 -26.48 30.14
CA VAL A 4 -2.28 -26.79 29.47
C VAL A 4 -3.13 -25.53 29.19
N LYS A 5 -2.98 -24.45 29.98
CA LYS A 5 -3.76 -23.22 29.77
C LYS A 5 -3.24 -22.35 28.62
N GLY A 6 -1.96 -22.47 28.25
CA GLY A 6 -1.40 -21.81 27.07
C GLY A 6 -1.91 -22.43 25.77
N LEU A 7 -1.87 -23.77 25.68
CA LEU A 7 -2.23 -24.50 24.46
C LEU A 7 -3.67 -24.24 23.99
N VAL A 8 -4.60 -24.03 24.93
CA VAL A 8 -6.02 -23.72 24.63
C VAL A 8 -6.18 -22.34 23.98
N ARG A 9 -5.34 -21.35 24.31
CA ARG A 9 -5.36 -20.04 23.63
C ARG A 9 -4.86 -20.15 22.19
N TYR A 10 -3.75 -20.87 21.97
CA TYR A 10 -3.23 -21.11 20.62
C TYR A 10 -4.20 -21.93 19.75
N GLY A 11 -4.90 -22.91 20.33
CA GLY A 11 -5.93 -23.69 19.63
C GLY A 11 -7.17 -22.87 19.25
N LEU A 12 -7.61 -21.92 20.09
CA LEU A 12 -8.79 -21.11 19.81
C LEU A 12 -8.54 -20.07 18.68
N ILE A 13 -7.32 -19.53 18.59
CA ILE A 13 -6.93 -18.59 17.53
C ILE A 13 -6.84 -19.29 16.18
N ALA A 14 -6.40 -20.56 16.13
CA ALA A 14 -6.51 -21.38 14.92
C ALA A 14 -7.97 -21.73 14.57
N GLY A 15 -8.85 -21.92 15.58
CA GLY A 15 -10.28 -22.21 15.39
C GLY A 15 -11.11 -21.06 14.81
N LEU A 16 -10.70 -19.80 15.02
CA LEU A 16 -11.39 -18.61 14.51
C LEU A 16 -10.92 -18.21 13.08
N VAL A 17 -10.17 -19.08 12.39
CA VAL A 17 -9.84 -18.95 10.96
C VAL A 17 -11.02 -19.42 10.06
N ALA A 18 -12.05 -20.04 10.62
CA ALA A 18 -13.23 -20.54 9.92
C ALA A 18 -14.12 -19.45 9.24
N GLY A 19 -13.73 -18.18 9.29
CA GLY A 19 -14.37 -17.07 8.54
C GLY A 19 -13.67 -16.68 7.23
N ALA A 20 -12.43 -17.11 6.99
CA ALA A 20 -11.66 -16.73 5.81
C ALA A 20 -10.66 -17.85 5.42
N GLY A 21 -11.18 -18.93 4.81
CA GLY A 21 -10.36 -20.04 4.36
C GLY A 21 -9.46 -19.69 3.17
N LEU A 22 -8.15 -19.64 3.40
CA LEU A 22 -7.11 -19.64 2.36
C LEU A 22 -5.78 -20.15 2.94
N VAL A 23 -4.82 -20.45 2.06
CA VAL A 23 -3.42 -20.85 2.37
C VAL A 23 -3.16 -22.34 2.70
N ILE A 24 -4.01 -23.30 2.27
CA ILE A 24 -3.53 -24.66 1.90
C ILE A 24 -4.22 -25.17 0.61
N ALA A 25 -3.86 -24.59 -0.53
CA ALA A 25 -4.11 -25.17 -1.86
C ALA A 25 -3.13 -24.57 -2.90
N GLY A 26 -2.60 -25.42 -3.79
CA GLY A 26 -1.56 -25.05 -4.76
C GLY A 26 -1.99 -24.11 -5.90
N PRO A 27 -1.04 -23.66 -6.74
CA PRO A 27 -1.19 -22.51 -7.64
C PRO A 27 -2.35 -22.62 -8.65
N ASP A 28 -2.65 -23.82 -9.16
CA ASP A 28 -3.69 -24.00 -10.19
C ASP A 28 -5.12 -23.75 -9.71
N ARG A 29 -5.37 -23.73 -8.39
CA ARG A 29 -6.72 -23.44 -7.84
C ARG A 29 -6.92 -21.97 -7.46
N ALA A 30 -5.86 -21.18 -7.34
CA ALA A 30 -5.96 -19.75 -7.08
C ALA A 30 -6.61 -19.01 -8.27
N LEU A 31 -6.26 -19.38 -9.51
CA LEU A 31 -6.78 -18.73 -10.72
C LEU A 31 -8.29 -18.95 -10.92
N ALA A 32 -8.80 -20.16 -10.60
CA ALA A 32 -10.24 -20.45 -10.69
C ALA A 32 -11.07 -19.72 -9.62
N LEU A 33 -10.51 -19.50 -8.43
CA LEU A 33 -11.16 -18.71 -7.39
C LEU A 33 -11.09 -17.19 -7.68
N VAL A 34 -10.07 -16.70 -8.39
CA VAL A 34 -9.96 -15.29 -8.80
C VAL A 34 -11.01 -14.91 -9.85
N THR A 35 -11.42 -15.80 -10.74
CA THR A 35 -12.52 -15.54 -11.68
C THR A 35 -13.88 -15.64 -11.00
N GLN A 36 -14.12 -16.67 -10.18
CA GLN A 36 -15.39 -16.82 -9.46
C GLN A 36 -15.62 -15.75 -8.38
N THR A 37 -14.54 -15.25 -7.75
CA THR A 37 -14.64 -14.06 -6.89
C THR A 37 -14.90 -12.81 -7.71
N ARG A 38 -14.27 -12.60 -8.87
CA ARG A 38 -14.56 -11.44 -9.74
C ARG A 38 -16.03 -11.32 -10.11
N ASP A 39 -16.71 -12.39 -10.50
CA ASP A 39 -18.13 -12.30 -10.89
C ASP A 39 -19.09 -12.14 -9.70
N SER A 40 -18.77 -12.74 -8.55
CA SER A 40 -19.52 -12.52 -7.30
C SER A 40 -19.31 -11.10 -6.76
N ILE A 41 -18.07 -10.60 -6.82
CA ILE A 41 -17.71 -9.22 -6.49
C ILE A 41 -18.40 -8.25 -7.46
N ASN A 42 -18.39 -8.50 -8.77
CA ASN A 42 -19.08 -7.65 -9.74
C ASN A 42 -20.60 -7.62 -9.51
N CYS A 43 -21.24 -8.76 -9.20
CA CYS A 43 -22.67 -8.79 -8.86
C CYS A 43 -23.02 -8.12 -7.52
N GLN A 44 -22.13 -8.17 -6.51
CA GLN A 44 -22.32 -7.44 -5.26
C GLN A 44 -22.01 -5.95 -5.40
N ILE A 45 -21.01 -5.59 -6.20
CA ILE A 45 -20.69 -4.23 -6.64
C ILE A 45 -21.90 -3.64 -7.36
N ASP A 46 -22.48 -4.28 -8.38
CA ASP A 46 -23.65 -3.73 -9.09
C ASP A 46 -24.88 -3.50 -8.19
N LYS A 47 -25.03 -4.27 -7.09
CA LYS A 47 -26.08 -4.03 -6.09
C LYS A 47 -25.73 -2.97 -5.04
N HIS A 48 -24.45 -2.74 -4.74
CA HIS A 48 -23.99 -1.78 -3.71
C HIS A 48 -23.32 -0.50 -4.23
N VAL A 49 -23.03 -0.40 -5.53
CA VAL A 49 -22.56 0.84 -6.22
C VAL A 49 -23.54 1.99 -6.05
N LYS A 50 -24.82 1.69 -5.78
CA LYS A 50 -25.85 2.69 -5.47
C LYS A 50 -25.70 3.35 -4.10
N ASP A 51 -24.86 2.84 -3.19
CA ASP A 51 -24.63 3.47 -1.90
C ASP A 51 -23.15 3.33 -1.42
N PRO A 52 -22.26 4.26 -1.82
CA PRO A 52 -20.87 4.27 -1.38
C PRO A 52 -20.71 4.51 0.14
N VAL A 53 -21.76 4.95 0.85
CA VAL A 53 -21.72 5.16 2.31
C VAL A 53 -21.72 3.83 3.05
N ALA A 54 -22.41 2.81 2.53
CA ALA A 54 -22.47 1.48 3.13
C ALA A 54 -21.10 0.77 3.09
N LEU A 55 -20.39 0.86 1.96
CA LEU A 55 -19.04 0.29 1.81
C LEU A 55 -18.04 0.97 2.76
N ARG A 56 -18.13 2.29 2.91
CA ARG A 56 -17.34 3.06 3.89
C ARG A 56 -17.57 2.62 5.33
N ALA A 57 -18.81 2.35 5.72
CA ALA A 57 -19.14 1.86 7.07
C ALA A 57 -18.53 0.47 7.35
N GLN A 58 -18.53 -0.42 6.35
CA GLN A 58 -17.90 -1.74 6.45
C GLN A 58 -16.37 -1.63 6.56
N LEU A 59 -15.72 -0.81 5.73
CA LEU A 59 -14.27 -0.61 5.82
C LEU A 59 -13.84 0.01 7.16
N ARG A 60 -14.58 0.98 7.71
CA ARG A 60 -14.33 1.49 9.08
C ARG A 60 -14.49 0.42 10.16
N LYS A 61 -15.41 -0.53 10.00
CA LYS A 61 -15.57 -1.67 10.92
C LYS A 61 -14.41 -2.67 10.84
N LEU A 62 -13.73 -2.75 9.70
CA LEU A 62 -12.46 -3.50 9.56
C LEU A 62 -11.29 -2.71 10.15
N GLU A 63 -11.20 -1.40 9.87
CA GLU A 63 -10.18 -0.50 10.45
C GLU A 63 -10.15 -0.59 11.98
N ALA A 64 -11.32 -0.56 12.62
CA ALA A 64 -11.47 -0.62 14.07
C ALA A 64 -10.92 -1.91 14.73
N GLN A 65 -10.62 -2.96 13.96
CA GLN A 65 -10.03 -4.20 14.48
C GLN A 65 -8.50 -4.15 14.55
N TYR A 66 -7.82 -3.34 13.73
CA TYR A 66 -6.36 -3.25 13.73
C TYR A 66 -5.79 -2.78 15.08
N PRO A 67 -6.29 -1.71 15.72
CA PRO A 67 -5.77 -1.26 17.03
C PRO A 67 -5.82 -2.33 18.11
N ALA A 68 -6.88 -3.16 18.13
CA ALA A 68 -7.00 -4.27 19.08
C ALA A 68 -5.97 -5.36 18.80
N ARG A 69 -5.87 -5.83 17.55
CA ARG A 69 -4.89 -6.86 17.14
C ARG A 69 -3.44 -6.41 17.39
N ILE A 70 -3.13 -5.15 17.13
CA ILE A 70 -1.82 -4.55 17.39
C ILE A 70 -1.55 -4.48 18.90
N ALA A 71 -2.55 -4.14 19.72
CA ALA A 71 -2.42 -4.14 21.17
C ALA A 71 -2.20 -5.57 21.74
N ASP A 72 -2.92 -6.56 21.22
CA ASP A 72 -2.76 -7.97 21.60
C ASP A 72 -1.34 -8.47 21.30
N VAL A 73 -0.84 -8.28 20.06
CA VAL A 73 0.51 -8.69 19.66
C VAL A 73 1.61 -7.94 20.44
N ARG A 74 1.42 -6.65 20.74
CA ARG A 74 2.33 -5.90 21.62
C ARG A 74 2.30 -6.42 23.06
N GLY A 75 1.15 -6.87 23.55
CA GLY A 75 1.00 -7.52 24.85
C GLY A 75 1.76 -8.85 24.91
N ASP A 76 1.55 -9.72 23.93
CA ASP A 76 2.25 -11.01 23.82
C ASP A 76 3.77 -10.82 23.72
N LEU A 77 4.25 -9.83 22.96
CA LEU A 77 5.68 -9.46 22.90
C LEU A 77 6.23 -8.99 24.25
N ALA A 78 5.46 -8.21 25.01
CA ALA A 78 5.87 -7.75 26.35
C ALA A 78 5.91 -8.92 27.36
N GLU A 79 4.96 -9.86 27.28
CA GLU A 79 4.97 -11.08 28.09
C GLU A 79 6.19 -11.96 27.74
N LEU A 80 6.45 -12.22 26.45
CA LEU A 80 7.62 -12.99 26.00
C LEU A 80 8.94 -12.35 26.43
N ARG A 81 9.11 -11.03 26.28
CA ARG A 81 10.30 -10.31 26.77
C ARG A 81 10.49 -10.45 28.27
N THR A 82 9.40 -10.46 29.03
CA THR A 82 9.44 -10.72 30.48
C THR A 82 9.91 -12.13 30.77
N GLN A 83 9.36 -13.15 30.08
CA GLN A 83 9.76 -14.55 30.21
C GLN A 83 11.25 -14.77 29.84
N ILE A 84 11.71 -14.17 28.73
CA ILE A 84 13.13 -14.17 28.33
C ILE A 84 14.01 -13.55 29.42
N SER A 85 13.64 -12.40 29.97
CA SER A 85 14.41 -11.75 31.04
C SER A 85 14.50 -12.59 32.32
N GLN A 86 13.44 -13.35 32.64
CA GLN A 86 13.42 -14.26 33.78
C GLN A 86 14.31 -15.48 33.51
N LEU A 87 14.23 -16.10 32.33
CA LEU A 87 15.07 -17.23 31.96
C LEU A 87 16.55 -16.87 31.85
N ASN A 88 16.91 -15.67 31.37
CA ASN A 88 18.28 -15.18 31.41
C ASN A 88 18.80 -15.07 32.85
N ARG A 89 17.99 -14.56 33.78
CA ARG A 89 18.35 -14.50 35.20
C ARG A 89 18.52 -15.89 35.81
N ASP A 90 17.64 -16.84 35.47
CA ASP A 90 17.74 -18.21 35.94
C ASP A 90 18.96 -18.92 35.31
N HIS A 91 19.28 -18.68 34.04
CA HIS A 91 20.51 -19.12 33.38
C HIS A 91 21.74 -18.68 34.17
N ASP A 92 21.89 -17.38 34.43
CA ASP A 92 23.03 -16.82 35.14
C ASP A 92 23.19 -17.39 36.56
N VAL A 93 22.08 -17.63 37.25
CA VAL A 93 22.07 -18.29 38.57
C VAL A 93 22.52 -19.75 38.49
N ASN A 94 22.05 -20.53 37.51
CA ASN A 94 22.46 -21.93 37.34
C ASN A 94 23.92 -22.03 36.88
N GLN A 95 24.37 -21.16 35.97
CA GLN A 95 25.78 -21.06 35.57
C GLN A 95 26.67 -20.71 36.78
N ARG A 96 26.29 -19.71 37.58
CA ARG A 96 27.07 -19.34 38.77
C ARG A 96 27.09 -20.44 39.83
N ALA A 97 25.99 -21.19 39.99
CA ALA A 97 25.95 -22.35 40.87
C ALA A 97 26.87 -23.49 40.39
N MET A 98 26.95 -23.72 39.07
CA MET A 98 27.87 -24.68 38.46
C MET A 98 29.35 -24.28 38.68
N GLU A 99 29.69 -23.00 38.49
CA GLU A 99 31.03 -22.46 38.77
C GLU A 99 31.44 -22.71 40.24
N LEU A 100 30.58 -22.35 41.20
CA LEU A 100 30.83 -22.57 42.62
C LEU A 100 31.00 -24.07 42.96
N ALA A 101 30.12 -24.93 42.43
CA ALA A 101 30.23 -26.38 42.62
C ALA A 101 31.54 -26.96 42.06
N SER A 102 32.03 -26.45 40.92
CA SER A 102 33.31 -26.86 40.34
C SER A 102 34.53 -26.42 41.17
N ALA A 103 34.47 -25.23 41.79
CA ALA A 103 35.49 -24.74 42.70
C ALA A 103 35.53 -25.57 43.99
N ASP A 104 34.35 -25.88 44.55
CA ASP A 104 34.20 -26.74 45.73
C ASP A 104 34.71 -28.16 45.47
N LEU A 105 34.44 -28.74 44.29
CA LEU A 105 34.99 -30.03 43.88
C LEU A 105 36.51 -30.02 43.80
N THR A 106 37.09 -28.97 43.23
CA THR A 106 38.54 -28.81 43.11
C THR A 106 39.18 -28.72 44.50
N SER A 107 38.56 -27.98 45.43
CA SER A 107 38.97 -27.88 46.82
C SER A 107 38.87 -29.21 47.57
N LEU A 108 37.72 -29.90 47.50
CA LEU A 108 37.50 -31.19 48.13
C LEU A 108 38.47 -32.26 47.63
N LYS A 109 38.64 -32.41 46.31
CA LYS A 109 39.59 -33.37 45.72
C LYS A 109 41.04 -33.06 46.11
N GLY A 110 41.42 -31.78 46.13
CA GLY A 110 42.75 -31.34 46.56
C GLY A 110 43.05 -31.57 48.05
N MET A 111 42.05 -31.53 48.92
CA MET A 111 42.20 -31.87 50.34
C MET A 111 42.17 -33.38 50.58
N LEU A 112 41.33 -34.11 49.85
CA LEU A 112 41.24 -35.57 49.96
C LEU A 112 42.56 -36.23 49.55
N ALA A 113 43.16 -35.82 48.41
CA ALA A 113 44.48 -36.28 47.99
C ALA A 113 45.59 -36.02 49.04
N LYS A 114 45.50 -34.93 49.82
CA LYS A 114 46.42 -34.66 50.95
C LYS A 114 46.15 -35.55 52.15
N ALA A 115 44.88 -35.86 52.46
CA ALA A 115 44.54 -36.79 53.52
C ALA A 115 45.03 -38.22 53.19
N GLU A 116 44.98 -38.62 51.92
CA GLU A 116 45.45 -39.93 51.45
C GLU A 116 46.98 -40.06 51.42
N SER A 117 47.71 -39.02 51.03
CA SER A 117 49.18 -39.03 51.09
C SER A 117 49.69 -39.08 52.54
N LEU A 118 49.00 -38.41 53.47
CA LEU A 118 49.27 -38.55 54.90
C LEU A 118 48.93 -39.96 55.41
N ARG A 119 47.73 -40.49 55.10
CA ARG A 119 47.30 -41.83 55.51
C ARG A 119 48.26 -42.93 55.04
N SER A 120 48.71 -42.87 53.79
CA SER A 120 49.66 -43.84 53.23
C SER A 120 51.05 -43.72 53.87
N THR A 121 51.55 -42.51 54.08
CA THR A 121 52.83 -42.27 54.79
C THR A 121 52.80 -42.82 56.21
N THR A 122 51.74 -42.55 56.96
CA THR A 122 51.61 -43.00 58.36
C THR A 122 51.37 -44.51 58.47
N ASN A 123 50.57 -45.11 57.59
CA ASN A 123 50.40 -46.57 57.57
C ASN A 123 51.70 -47.32 57.25
N GLY A 124 52.58 -46.75 56.41
CA GLY A 124 53.91 -47.31 56.15
C GLY A 124 54.85 -47.30 57.37
N MET A 125 54.59 -46.42 58.35
CA MET A 125 55.42 -46.21 59.54
C MET A 125 54.89 -46.95 60.79
N LEU A 126 53.60 -47.30 60.83
CA LEU A 126 52.94 -47.97 61.97
C LEU A 126 53.01 -49.50 61.94
N THR A 127 53.84 -50.10 61.09
CA THR A 127 53.98 -51.57 60.96
C THR A 127 54.67 -52.27 62.13
N SER A 128 54.97 -51.54 63.22
CA SER A 128 55.68 -52.07 64.40
C SER A 128 55.01 -51.63 65.72
N GLY A 129 54.09 -52.45 66.22
CA GLY A 129 53.60 -52.43 67.60
C GLY A 129 52.34 -51.62 67.90
N ASN A 130 51.31 -52.32 68.38
CA ASN A 130 50.02 -51.83 68.94
C ASN A 130 49.00 -51.19 67.96
N ASP A 131 48.04 -52.01 67.50
CA ASP A 131 46.85 -51.61 66.72
C ASP A 131 45.89 -50.61 67.42
N SER A 132 46.01 -50.40 68.73
CA SER A 132 44.99 -49.70 69.53
C SER A 132 44.99 -48.17 69.40
N SER A 133 45.86 -47.57 68.57
CA SER A 133 45.99 -46.11 68.43
C SER A 133 46.21 -45.67 66.97
N ALA A 134 45.48 -46.26 66.03
CA ALA A 134 45.49 -45.81 64.64
C ALA A 134 44.96 -44.35 64.52
N PRO A 135 45.69 -43.43 63.85
CA PRO A 135 45.25 -42.05 63.70
C PRO A 135 44.03 -41.94 62.77
N VAL A 136 43.00 -41.21 63.20
CA VAL A 136 41.81 -40.93 62.41
C VAL A 136 42.07 -39.73 61.49
N PHE A 137 42.02 -39.97 60.18
CA PHE A 137 42.21 -38.93 59.17
C PHE A 137 40.87 -38.27 58.81
N ALA A 138 40.83 -36.94 58.87
CA ALA A 138 39.66 -36.12 58.54
C ALA A 138 40.05 -34.90 57.69
N VAL A 139 39.13 -34.45 56.85
CA VAL A 139 39.26 -33.27 55.99
C VAL A 139 38.38 -32.15 56.54
N ARG A 140 38.89 -30.91 56.61
CA ARG A 140 38.09 -29.75 57.04
C ARG A 140 37.62 -28.93 55.84
N PHE A 141 36.33 -29.02 55.50
CA PHE A 141 35.70 -28.29 54.39
C PHE A 141 34.59 -27.38 54.89
N ALA A 142 34.53 -26.13 54.40
CA ALA A 142 33.50 -25.14 54.77
C ALA A 142 33.28 -24.92 56.29
N GLY A 143 34.28 -25.24 57.13
CA GLY A 143 34.20 -25.17 58.60
C GLY A 143 33.82 -26.48 59.29
N GLU A 144 33.32 -27.47 58.56
CA GLU A 144 32.98 -28.81 59.05
C GLU A 144 34.17 -29.78 58.93
N THR A 145 34.32 -30.69 59.90
CA THR A 145 35.31 -31.78 59.86
C THR A 145 34.64 -33.07 59.39
N LEU A 146 34.99 -33.52 58.19
CA LEU A 146 34.44 -34.71 57.55
C LEU A 146 35.46 -35.86 57.61
N GLY A 147 35.01 -37.07 57.95
CA GLY A 147 35.82 -38.28 57.73
C GLY A 147 36.07 -38.51 56.23
N ILE A 148 37.11 -39.28 55.86
CA ILE A 148 37.45 -39.54 54.45
C ILE A 148 36.25 -40.07 53.65
N ASP A 149 35.51 -41.03 54.19
CA ASP A 149 34.34 -41.63 53.51
C ASP A 149 33.19 -40.61 53.35
N GLN A 150 33.02 -39.71 54.32
CA GLN A 150 32.05 -38.61 54.25
C GLN A 150 32.47 -37.55 53.23
N ALA A 151 33.77 -37.27 53.11
CA ALA A 151 34.31 -36.36 52.10
C ALA A 151 34.13 -36.94 50.69
N TYR A 152 34.32 -38.25 50.49
CA TYR A 152 33.98 -38.93 49.24
C TYR A 152 32.49 -38.86 48.90
N ALA A 153 31.62 -39.14 49.87
CA ALA A 153 30.18 -38.97 49.68
C ALA A 153 29.83 -37.52 49.30
N LYS A 154 30.48 -36.54 49.94
CA LYS A 154 30.30 -35.11 49.63
C LYS A 154 30.74 -34.78 48.20
N VAL A 155 31.90 -35.27 47.74
CA VAL A 155 32.36 -35.13 46.35
C VAL A 155 31.28 -35.63 45.38
N ASN A 156 30.79 -36.85 45.56
CA ASN A 156 29.74 -37.41 44.70
C ASN A 156 28.47 -36.56 44.68
N THR A 157 28.04 -36.01 45.83
CA THR A 157 26.87 -35.10 45.85
C THR A 157 27.12 -33.79 45.08
N VAL A 158 28.32 -33.20 45.20
CA VAL A 158 28.63 -31.95 44.48
C VAL A 158 28.81 -32.20 42.97
N GLU A 159 29.34 -33.36 42.56
CA GLU A 159 29.36 -33.78 41.15
C GLU A 159 27.95 -33.93 40.58
N GLN A 160 27.04 -34.58 41.32
CA GLN A 160 25.64 -34.72 40.93
C GLN A 160 24.93 -33.36 40.82
N HIS A 161 25.19 -32.44 41.75
CA HIS A 161 24.66 -31.07 41.68
C HIS A 161 25.24 -30.28 40.50
N ALA A 162 26.54 -30.34 40.25
CA ALA A 162 27.18 -29.67 39.12
C ALA A 162 26.61 -30.17 37.77
N ALA A 163 26.46 -31.49 37.62
CA ALA A 163 25.84 -32.10 36.44
C ALA A 163 24.36 -31.66 36.27
N ALA A 164 23.59 -31.59 37.35
CA ALA A 164 22.21 -31.12 37.32
C ALA A 164 22.09 -29.63 36.93
N PHE A 165 23.02 -28.77 37.37
CA PHE A 165 23.07 -27.38 36.93
C PHE A 165 23.47 -27.25 35.45
N GLY A 166 24.48 -28.01 34.99
CA GLY A 166 24.86 -28.02 33.58
C GLY A 166 23.74 -28.48 32.64
N GLN A 167 22.97 -29.49 33.04
CA GLN A 167 21.78 -29.92 32.29
C GLN A 167 20.73 -28.81 32.23
N ARG A 168 20.43 -28.14 33.35
CA ARG A 168 19.47 -27.02 33.40
C ARG A 168 19.90 -25.84 32.53
N VAL A 169 21.18 -25.49 32.51
CA VAL A 169 21.72 -24.46 31.60
C VAL A 169 21.42 -24.84 30.15
N SER A 170 21.77 -26.08 29.74
CA SER A 170 21.52 -26.55 28.37
C SER A 170 20.02 -26.60 27.99
N ASP A 171 19.13 -26.83 28.94
CA ASP A 171 17.68 -26.80 28.70
C ASP A 171 17.16 -25.34 28.60
N ILE A 172 17.64 -24.42 29.47
CA ILE A 172 17.32 -22.99 29.39
C ILE A 172 17.83 -22.37 28.08
N ASP A 173 19.01 -22.75 27.59
CA ASP A 173 19.54 -22.28 26.30
C ASP A 173 18.61 -22.62 25.13
N ARG A 174 18.00 -23.81 25.15
CA ARG A 174 17.03 -24.24 24.13
C ARG A 174 15.75 -23.43 24.23
N ASP A 175 15.24 -23.23 25.44
CA ASP A 175 14.02 -22.45 25.68
C ASP A 175 14.21 -20.98 25.28
N LEU A 176 15.35 -20.35 25.60
CA LEU A 176 15.74 -19.03 25.11
C LEU A 176 15.84 -18.99 23.57
N GLY A 177 16.40 -20.04 22.96
CA GLY A 177 16.42 -20.22 21.51
C GLY A 177 15.02 -20.28 20.87
N TYR A 178 14.05 -20.93 21.52
CA TYR A 178 12.67 -20.97 21.05
C TYR A 178 11.93 -19.64 21.27
N LEU A 179 12.10 -19.00 22.42
CA LEU A 179 11.42 -17.74 22.75
C LEU A 179 11.94 -16.57 21.90
N SER A 180 13.24 -16.48 21.63
CA SER A 180 13.82 -15.47 20.73
C SER A 180 13.31 -15.62 19.28
N GLN A 181 13.13 -16.87 18.79
CA GLN A 181 12.48 -17.11 17.50
C GLN A 181 10.99 -16.69 17.50
N GLN A 182 10.26 -16.89 18.61
CA GLN A 182 8.87 -16.46 18.73
C GLN A 182 8.77 -14.93 18.80
N GLU A 183 9.66 -14.26 19.53
CA GLU A 183 9.76 -12.80 19.58
C GLU A 183 10.01 -12.24 18.16
N GLY A 184 10.97 -12.78 17.41
CA GLY A 184 11.25 -12.34 16.04
C GLY A 184 10.05 -12.50 15.10
N ARG A 185 9.28 -13.59 15.24
CA ARG A 185 8.04 -13.80 14.46
C ARG A 185 6.94 -12.81 14.82
N LEU A 186 6.73 -12.55 16.12
CA LEU A 186 5.71 -11.60 16.58
C LEU A 186 6.11 -10.15 16.30
N SER A 187 7.40 -9.79 16.33
CA SER A 187 7.88 -8.48 15.88
C SER A 187 7.61 -8.30 14.39
N THR A 188 7.93 -9.31 13.56
CA THR A 188 7.63 -9.27 12.12
C THR A 188 6.13 -9.16 11.85
N LEU A 189 5.28 -9.87 12.61
CA LEU A 189 3.83 -9.77 12.53
C LEU A 189 3.33 -8.37 12.92
N LEU A 190 3.92 -7.77 13.97
CA LEU A 190 3.59 -6.42 14.41
C LEU A 190 3.91 -5.39 13.34
N ASP A 191 5.13 -5.43 12.78
CA ASP A 191 5.56 -4.53 11.70
C ASP A 191 4.65 -4.64 10.47
N GLN A 192 4.21 -5.87 10.15
CA GLN A 192 3.23 -6.12 9.08
C GLN A 192 1.87 -5.50 9.40
N LEU A 193 1.31 -5.73 10.59
CA LEU A 193 0.00 -5.17 10.99
C LEU A 193 0.00 -3.64 11.06
N GLU A 194 1.09 -3.02 11.53
CA GLU A 194 1.23 -1.56 11.58
C GLU A 194 1.38 -0.97 10.16
N THR A 195 2.11 -1.66 9.28
CA THR A 195 2.23 -1.30 7.86
C THR A 195 0.90 -1.44 7.13
N GLU A 196 0.18 -2.55 7.31
CA GLU A 196 -1.16 -2.77 6.76
C GLU A 196 -2.15 -1.71 7.24
N GLN A 197 -2.16 -1.38 8.53
CA GLN A 197 -3.02 -0.33 9.07
C GLN A 197 -2.76 1.03 8.40
N SER A 198 -1.49 1.44 8.28
CA SER A 198 -1.09 2.70 7.64
C SER A 198 -1.48 2.76 6.16
N GLN A 199 -1.28 1.66 5.42
CA GLN A 199 -1.71 1.54 4.03
C GLN A 199 -3.23 1.59 3.90
N PHE A 200 -3.96 0.86 4.76
CA PHE A 200 -5.42 0.82 4.75
C PHE A 200 -6.04 2.17 5.10
N GLN A 201 -5.47 2.92 6.05
CA GLN A 201 -5.88 4.30 6.35
C GLN A 201 -5.65 5.25 5.17
N SER A 202 -4.52 5.12 4.50
CA SER A 202 -4.21 5.90 3.30
C SER A 202 -5.20 5.63 2.16
N GLN A 203 -5.53 4.35 1.93
CA GLN A 203 -6.54 3.93 0.95
C GLN A 203 -7.95 4.40 1.34
N LEU A 204 -8.34 4.28 2.61
CA LEU A 204 -9.61 4.80 3.14
C LEU A 204 -9.78 6.29 2.88
N TRP A 205 -8.73 7.09 3.07
CA TRP A 205 -8.75 8.53 2.83
C TRP A 205 -8.79 8.89 1.34
N GLN A 206 -8.16 8.07 0.48
CA GLN A 206 -8.30 8.20 -0.97
C GLN A 206 -9.73 7.87 -1.43
N LEU A 207 -10.33 6.78 -0.90
CA LEU A 207 -11.72 6.40 -1.18
C LEU A 207 -12.70 7.47 -0.70
N ASP A 208 -12.49 8.05 0.49
CA ASP A 208 -13.29 9.16 1.03
C ASP A 208 -13.35 10.33 0.04
N ARG A 209 -12.18 10.79 -0.42
CA ARG A 209 -12.05 11.87 -1.42
C ARG A 209 -12.69 11.54 -2.76
N GLN A 210 -12.65 10.28 -3.19
CA GLN A 210 -13.32 9.81 -4.41
C GLN A 210 -14.85 9.82 -4.26
N VAL A 211 -15.38 9.34 -3.14
CA VAL A 211 -16.81 9.39 -2.83
C VAL A 211 -17.31 10.83 -2.77
N ASP A 212 -16.56 11.73 -2.15
CA ASP A 212 -16.87 13.18 -2.14
C ASP A 212 -16.83 13.81 -3.55
N ALA A 213 -15.97 13.32 -4.45
CA ALA A 213 -15.95 13.75 -5.84
C ALA A 213 -17.19 13.25 -6.60
N ILE A 214 -17.57 11.97 -6.42
CA ILE A 214 -18.78 11.38 -7.00
C ILE A 214 -20.03 12.13 -6.52
N ALA A 215 -20.21 12.33 -5.21
CA ALA A 215 -21.34 13.06 -4.64
C ALA A 215 -21.39 14.56 -5.02
N ARG A 216 -20.28 15.14 -5.51
CA ARG A 216 -20.27 16.47 -6.15
C ARG A 216 -20.68 16.40 -7.62
N ASN A 217 -20.20 15.39 -8.35
CA ASN A 217 -20.57 15.15 -9.74
C ASN A 217 -22.07 14.84 -9.86
N ASP A 218 -22.65 14.02 -9.00
CA ASP A 218 -24.09 13.71 -9.00
C ASP A 218 -24.95 14.97 -8.81
N ARG A 219 -24.57 15.85 -7.88
CA ARG A 219 -25.23 17.15 -7.70
C ARG A 219 -25.08 18.07 -8.91
N MET A 220 -23.95 18.02 -9.60
CA MET A 220 -23.75 18.76 -10.85
C MET A 220 -24.61 18.19 -11.98
N ILE A 221 -24.69 16.86 -12.11
CA ILE A 221 -25.52 16.16 -13.09
C ILE A 221 -27.00 16.47 -12.86
N ASP A 222 -27.49 16.40 -11.62
CA ASP A 222 -28.86 16.80 -11.27
C ASP A 222 -29.14 18.28 -11.58
N MET A 223 -28.22 19.19 -11.25
CA MET A 223 -28.36 20.60 -11.58
C MET A 223 -28.37 20.85 -13.10
N MET A 224 -27.51 20.17 -13.86
CA MET A 224 -27.45 20.29 -15.32
C MET A 224 -28.66 19.64 -16.00
N SER A 225 -29.16 18.52 -15.48
CA SER A 225 -30.41 17.88 -15.93
C SER A 225 -31.61 18.81 -15.69
N LYS A 226 -31.73 19.41 -14.51
CA LYS A 226 -32.76 20.42 -14.19
C LYS A 226 -32.64 21.66 -15.09
N ARG A 227 -31.43 22.13 -15.38
CA ARG A 227 -31.18 23.23 -16.32
C ARG A 227 -31.58 22.84 -17.75
N GLN A 228 -31.19 21.66 -18.23
CA GLN A 228 -31.56 21.17 -19.56
C GLN A 228 -33.07 21.04 -19.71
N ALA A 229 -33.76 20.40 -18.74
CA ALA A 229 -35.21 20.32 -18.74
C ALA A 229 -35.91 21.69 -18.69
N THR A 230 -35.27 22.70 -18.09
CA THR A 230 -35.76 24.08 -18.08
C THR A 230 -35.51 24.76 -19.44
N ILE A 231 -34.33 24.57 -20.03
CA ILE A 231 -33.99 25.01 -21.39
C ILE A 231 -34.93 24.38 -22.41
N ASP A 232 -35.23 23.07 -22.33
CA ASP A 232 -36.11 22.35 -23.24
C ASP A 232 -37.56 22.84 -23.15
N LYS A 233 -38.05 23.11 -21.92
CA LYS A 233 -39.34 23.77 -21.70
C LYS A 233 -39.37 25.15 -22.36
N HIS A 234 -38.42 26.02 -22.04
CA HIS A 234 -38.40 27.37 -22.62
C HIS A 234 -38.10 27.38 -24.13
N SER A 235 -37.35 26.41 -24.66
CA SER A 235 -37.09 26.21 -26.08
C SER A 235 -38.38 25.88 -26.84
N ARG A 236 -39.19 24.94 -26.30
CA ARG A 236 -40.54 24.65 -26.82
C ARG A 236 -41.45 25.88 -26.83
N TYR A 237 -41.35 26.77 -25.83
CA TYR A 237 -42.11 28.03 -25.80
C TYR A 237 -41.44 29.20 -26.58
N ARG A 238 -40.20 29.07 -27.03
CA ARG A 238 -39.49 30.10 -27.82
C ARG A 238 -39.72 29.94 -29.33
N ALA A 239 -40.34 28.84 -29.75
CA ALA A 239 -40.72 28.55 -31.13
C ALA A 239 -41.83 29.47 -31.71
N GLU A 240 -42.40 30.37 -30.91
CA GLU A 240 -43.25 31.49 -31.36
C GLU A 240 -42.79 32.84 -30.79
N SER A 241 -41.46 33.06 -30.72
CA SER A 241 -40.95 34.39 -30.35
C SER A 241 -41.45 35.46 -31.33
N LEU A 242 -41.84 36.63 -30.80
CA LEU A 242 -42.34 37.77 -31.57
C LEU A 242 -41.37 38.17 -32.71
N ASP A 243 -40.09 37.89 -32.55
CA ASP A 243 -39.05 38.15 -33.55
C ASP A 243 -39.16 37.24 -34.79
N GLN A 244 -39.55 35.97 -34.63
CA GLN A 244 -39.90 35.11 -35.78
C GLN A 244 -41.22 35.54 -36.43
N VAL A 245 -42.19 36.04 -35.65
CA VAL A 245 -43.42 36.62 -36.20
C VAL A 245 -43.11 37.90 -36.98
N ASN A 246 -42.26 38.78 -36.45
CA ASN A 246 -41.78 39.99 -37.13
C ASN A 246 -40.96 39.66 -38.39
N ALA A 247 -40.10 38.64 -38.35
CA ALA A 247 -39.39 38.15 -39.52
C ALA A 247 -40.35 37.64 -40.61
N ARG A 248 -41.41 36.89 -40.24
CA ARG A 248 -42.46 36.48 -41.18
C ARG A 248 -43.29 37.66 -41.69
N VAL A 249 -43.62 38.64 -40.85
CA VAL A 249 -44.31 39.87 -41.28
C VAL A 249 -43.43 40.71 -42.20
N SER A 250 -42.11 40.76 -41.95
CA SER A 250 -41.12 41.40 -42.83
C SER A 250 -41.00 40.68 -44.17
N ASP A 251 -40.99 39.35 -44.19
CA ASP A 251 -40.95 38.56 -45.43
C ASP A 251 -42.27 38.67 -46.21
N ILE A 252 -43.42 38.70 -45.53
CA ILE A 252 -44.73 38.99 -46.14
C ILE A 252 -44.74 40.41 -46.73
N ARG A 253 -44.25 41.43 -45.99
CA ARG A 253 -44.12 42.80 -46.51
C ARG A 253 -43.18 42.86 -47.70
N ALA A 254 -42.01 42.23 -47.64
CA ALA A 254 -41.06 42.20 -48.76
C ALA A 254 -41.66 41.53 -50.00
N ARG A 255 -42.46 40.47 -49.85
CA ARG A 255 -43.19 39.85 -50.96
C ARG A 255 -44.32 40.72 -51.49
N GLN A 256 -45.07 41.39 -50.62
CA GLN A 256 -46.12 42.33 -51.01
C GLN A 256 -45.54 43.56 -51.72
N GLU A 257 -44.42 44.08 -51.25
CA GLU A 257 -43.69 45.20 -51.85
C GLU A 257 -43.05 44.78 -53.18
N ALA A 258 -42.49 43.57 -53.29
CA ALA A 258 -42.05 43.02 -54.58
C ALA A 258 -43.22 42.76 -55.56
N GLN A 259 -44.41 42.40 -55.08
CA GLN A 259 -45.62 42.28 -55.91
C GLN A 259 -46.14 43.65 -56.35
N LEU A 260 -46.16 44.65 -55.46
CA LEU A 260 -46.50 46.02 -55.80
C LEU A 260 -45.47 46.63 -56.74
N GLU A 261 -44.18 46.33 -56.57
CA GLU A 261 -43.11 46.74 -57.49
C GLU A 261 -43.25 46.02 -58.83
N ALA A 262 -43.63 44.74 -58.89
CA ALA A 262 -43.91 44.06 -60.14
C ALA A 262 -45.13 44.69 -60.86
N LEU A 263 -46.20 45.03 -60.14
CA LEU A 263 -47.38 45.72 -60.69
C LEU A 263 -47.07 47.16 -61.11
N SER A 264 -46.20 47.88 -60.38
CA SER A 264 -45.76 49.23 -60.76
C SER A 264 -44.78 49.19 -61.93
N ARG A 265 -43.86 48.21 -62.00
CA ARG A 265 -42.98 47.96 -63.15
C ARG A 265 -43.78 47.59 -64.38
N THR A 266 -44.81 46.76 -64.27
CA THR A 266 -45.78 46.51 -65.36
C THR A 266 -46.44 47.81 -65.85
N THR A 267 -46.63 48.79 -64.97
CA THR A 267 -47.15 50.12 -65.33
C THR A 267 -46.07 51.05 -65.91
N THR A 268 -44.79 50.86 -65.55
CA THR A 268 -43.68 51.79 -65.89
C THR A 268 -42.82 51.33 -67.09
N GLU A 269 -42.68 50.02 -67.33
CA GLU A 269 -42.01 49.45 -68.52
C GLU A 269 -42.70 49.91 -69.81
N ASN A 270 -44.03 50.08 -69.77
CA ASN A 270 -44.81 50.65 -70.87
C ASN A 270 -44.49 52.13 -71.19
N GLY A 271 -43.83 52.88 -70.29
CA GLY A 271 -43.68 54.34 -70.39
C GLY A 271 -42.38 54.83 -71.03
N TYR A 272 -41.25 54.16 -70.80
CA TYR A 272 -39.92 54.69 -71.15
C TYR A 272 -39.05 53.73 -71.97
N GLU A 273 -39.25 52.42 -71.91
CA GLU A 273 -38.47 51.47 -72.71
C GLU A 273 -38.73 51.68 -74.21
N ASN A 274 -39.99 51.88 -74.61
CA ASN A 274 -40.36 52.29 -75.97
C ASN A 274 -39.72 53.62 -76.40
N ARG A 275 -39.50 54.55 -75.48
CA ARG A 275 -38.95 55.87 -75.79
C ARG A 275 -37.43 55.85 -75.97
N ALA A 276 -36.73 55.05 -75.16
CA ALA A 276 -35.29 54.83 -75.29
C ALA A 276 -34.92 53.98 -76.53
N ARG A 277 -35.80 53.06 -76.95
CA ARG A 277 -35.60 52.25 -78.16
C ARG A 277 -35.59 53.11 -79.43
N ILE A 278 -36.48 54.10 -79.51
CA ILE A 278 -36.54 55.09 -80.59
C ILE A 278 -35.28 55.98 -80.62
N ASP A 279 -34.76 56.40 -79.46
CA ASP A 279 -33.53 57.21 -79.37
C ASP A 279 -32.25 56.43 -79.72
N LEU A 280 -32.22 55.11 -79.50
CA LEU A 280 -31.08 54.26 -79.84
C LEU A 280 -31.05 53.88 -81.33
N ASP A 281 -32.19 53.56 -81.94
CA ASP A 281 -32.26 53.30 -83.39
C ASP A 281 -31.93 54.57 -84.19
N ALA A 282 -32.31 55.76 -83.71
CA ALA A 282 -31.90 57.04 -84.30
C ALA A 282 -30.39 57.32 -84.20
N ARG A 283 -29.66 56.60 -83.33
CA ARG A 283 -28.20 56.74 -83.11
C ARG A 283 -27.36 55.67 -83.83
N ALA A 284 -27.97 54.60 -84.33
CA ALA A 284 -27.27 53.48 -84.96
C ALA A 284 -26.89 53.69 -86.45
N GLY A 285 -26.99 54.94 -86.95
CA GLY A 285 -26.86 55.29 -88.36
C GLY A 285 -25.55 55.96 -88.80
N ALA A 286 -24.37 55.50 -88.34
CA ALA A 286 -23.06 55.94 -88.88
C ALA A 286 -22.02 54.81 -88.85
N VAL A 287 -21.25 54.64 -89.94
CA VAL A 287 -20.52 53.39 -90.26
C VAL A 287 -19.01 53.65 -90.52
N ARG A 288 -18.19 52.59 -90.33
CA ARG A 288 -16.85 52.26 -90.90
C ARG A 288 -15.69 52.26 -89.87
N PHE A 289 -15.22 51.08 -89.41
CA PHE A 289 -14.17 50.18 -89.98
C PHE A 289 -12.74 50.54 -89.47
N THR A 290 -11.77 49.65 -89.18
CA THR A 290 -11.61 48.16 -89.23
C THR A 290 -10.46 47.71 -88.29
N ALA A 291 -10.71 46.73 -87.38
CA ALA A 291 -10.12 45.36 -87.27
C ALA A 291 -8.60 45.07 -87.57
N PRO A 292 -8.00 43.88 -87.20
CA PRO A 292 -8.21 42.95 -86.05
C PRO A 292 -6.92 42.18 -85.52
N VAL A 293 -7.10 41.12 -84.67
CA VAL A 293 -6.27 39.87 -84.48
C VAL A 293 -5.10 39.90 -83.44
N LYS A 294 -4.81 38.93 -82.55
CA LYS A 294 -5.37 37.58 -82.14
C LYS A 294 -5.13 37.27 -80.64
N ALA A 295 -5.66 36.15 -80.13
CA ALA A 295 -5.50 35.68 -78.74
C ALA A 295 -5.28 34.15 -78.60
N LYS A 296 -4.66 33.71 -77.46
CA LYS A 296 -4.78 32.38 -76.76
C LYS A 296 -4.27 31.13 -77.53
N PRO A 297 -3.93 29.94 -76.92
CA PRO A 297 -4.62 29.22 -75.82
C PRO A 297 -3.72 28.51 -74.76
N SER A 298 -4.02 27.25 -74.36
CA SER A 298 -4.31 26.85 -72.95
C SER A 298 -4.32 25.32 -72.63
N VAL A 299 -4.31 24.94 -71.33
CA VAL A 299 -4.78 23.65 -70.69
C VAL A 299 -3.79 22.44 -70.56
N ILE A 300 -4.09 21.51 -69.60
CA ILE A 300 -3.56 20.15 -69.25
C ILE A 300 -2.71 20.12 -67.94
N GLU A 301 -2.89 19.28 -66.88
CA GLU A 301 -4.01 18.39 -66.43
C GLU A 301 -4.06 18.10 -64.88
N VAL A 302 -4.37 16.88 -64.36
CA VAL A 302 -5.13 16.67 -63.07
C VAL A 302 -4.75 15.43 -62.18
N LYS A 303 -4.57 15.65 -60.84
CA LYS A 303 -4.78 14.75 -59.63
C LYS A 303 -3.94 13.44 -59.44
N PRO A 304 -3.94 12.69 -58.28
CA PRO A 304 -4.89 12.64 -57.11
C PRO A 304 -4.35 12.63 -55.63
N GLU A 305 -5.28 12.93 -54.68
CA GLU A 305 -5.55 12.50 -53.27
C GLU A 305 -4.54 11.61 -52.45
N ASP A 306 -4.44 11.60 -51.09
CA ASP A 306 -5.34 12.11 -50.02
C ASP A 306 -4.67 12.45 -48.63
N VAL A 307 -5.44 13.18 -47.81
CA VAL A 307 -5.30 13.85 -46.48
C VAL A 307 -4.64 13.14 -45.26
N LYS A 308 -3.86 13.89 -44.43
CA LYS A 308 -4.12 14.07 -42.95
C LYS A 308 -3.48 15.33 -42.31
N THR A 309 -4.21 15.93 -41.36
CA THR A 309 -4.03 17.27 -40.73
C THR A 309 -3.15 17.31 -39.45
N PRO A 310 -2.69 18.51 -39.01
CA PRO A 310 -1.74 18.68 -37.87
C PRO A 310 -2.41 19.05 -36.52
N PRO A 311 -1.68 18.95 -35.39
CA PRO A 311 -2.11 19.46 -34.08
C PRO A 311 -1.68 20.92 -33.82
N ALA A 312 -2.28 21.51 -32.78
CA ALA A 312 -2.33 22.95 -32.52
C ALA A 312 -1.15 23.53 -31.70
N SER A 313 -1.09 24.86 -31.70
CA SER A 313 -0.17 25.70 -30.93
C SER A 313 -0.50 25.80 -29.43
N SER A 314 0.54 25.71 -28.60
CA SER A 314 0.71 26.42 -27.33
C SER A 314 2.22 26.52 -27.06
N GLY A 315 2.77 27.37 -26.20
CA GLY A 315 2.22 28.36 -25.28
C GLY A 315 3.41 28.96 -24.52
N ASN A 316 3.37 30.26 -24.23
CA ASN A 316 4.53 31.01 -23.72
C ASN A 316 4.74 30.82 -22.19
N SER A 317 5.98 30.86 -21.69
CA SER A 317 6.44 31.56 -20.45
C SER A 317 7.63 30.88 -19.71
N ALA A 318 8.43 31.74 -19.04
CA ALA A 318 9.48 31.50 -18.03
C ALA A 318 10.75 30.72 -18.48
N ASN A 319 11.98 31.24 -18.48
CA ASN A 319 12.77 32.22 -17.67
C ASN A 319 13.72 31.55 -16.65
N SER A 320 14.93 32.11 -16.53
CA SER A 320 16.12 31.67 -15.78
C SER A 320 16.76 30.34 -16.24
N GLY A 321 18.08 30.19 -16.32
CA GLY A 321 19.15 31.18 -16.15
C GLY A 321 20.43 30.56 -15.58
N ALA A 322 21.38 30.20 -16.43
CA ALA A 322 22.76 29.88 -16.05
C ALA A 322 23.71 29.93 -17.26
N SER A 323 24.59 30.92 -17.30
CA SER A 323 25.85 30.90 -18.10
C SER A 323 26.92 30.11 -17.30
N PRO A 324 28.05 29.63 -17.87
CA PRO A 324 29.00 30.46 -18.61
C PRO A 324 29.62 29.85 -19.88
N SER A 325 30.05 30.73 -20.79
CA SER A 325 30.90 30.41 -21.94
C SER A 325 32.28 31.10 -21.80
N SER A 326 33.34 30.30 -21.81
CA SER A 326 34.67 30.54 -22.40
C SER A 326 35.17 31.98 -22.66
N PHE A 327 36.36 32.31 -22.14
CA PHE A 327 37.51 33.06 -22.73
C PHE A 327 38.52 33.40 -21.60
N ALA A 328 39.82 33.65 -21.77
CA ALA A 328 40.85 33.17 -22.70
C ALA A 328 42.24 33.70 -22.26
N LEU A 329 43.31 32.99 -22.66
CA LEU A 329 44.70 33.46 -22.89
C LEU A 329 45.58 34.13 -21.80
N ASN A 330 46.90 33.97 -22.03
CA ASN A 330 48.09 34.62 -21.46
C ASN A 330 48.42 34.34 -19.99
N GLY A 331 49.68 34.11 -19.58
CA GLY A 331 50.93 34.02 -20.35
C GLY A 331 51.97 35.06 -19.93
N HIS A 332 52.69 34.78 -18.84
CA HIS A 332 54.12 35.04 -18.61
C HIS A 332 54.54 34.46 -17.25
#